data_AF-A0A2E9FE25-F1
#
_entry.id   AF-A0A2E9FE25-F1
#
_cell.length_a   1.000
_cell.length_b   1.000
_cell.length_c   1.000
_cell.angle_alpha   90.00
_cell.angle_beta   90.00
_cell.angle_gamma   90.00
#
_symmetry.space_group_name_H-M   'P 1'
#
loop_
_entity.id
_entity.type
_entity.pdbx_description
1 polymer ?
#
loop_
_entity_poly.entity_id
_entity_poly.type
_entity_poly.pdbx_seq_one_letter_code
_entity_poly.pdbx_strand_id
1 'polypeptide(L)'
;MNLTKQPPRRPSNLSIAGIVGLARMTDKARAFNNETLGEYLYGGESGLDRKILDFLSISDEQFAEAVEEYDDHTLDTWVIEQSTRTISEIEEFNQRELSIEPQTEEYRQRLKDRLAKYAPDRTDIKTVLQSVELDDWGNFWQLDLTKQPPRSPYNRNIAGIFGIARMAEKARAARADKTGEYKYGQDSGLDRYLLDFLNLSAESFQQGAVDNPNDLELSDWVLLNIEKDPAEIEVFNQNARQFGLKTEKHRDNFAKRREMITPGQTNIGNWLDLMDYDDQKSFGIVDLARRPPRSPYDTNIGGITHLARLIDKARATSKDSLGEYWYGEDSGIDRKLLVFLGISAQNFVDVMKSYPTDADVINWLNTKNIKTKTEIKDHNEEITNMAPTTEGQRIFLEKTVNKLDSRRTDIETFFDLMVLEDEKSFEYWNV
;
A
#
# COMPACT_ATOMS: atom_id res chain seq x y z
N MET A 1 -8.25 -0.51 -0.22
CA MET A 1 -7.38 -0.22 -1.40
C MET A 1 -6.99 1.24 -1.35
N ASN A 2 -5.78 1.65 -1.75
CA ASN A 2 -5.38 3.06 -1.71
C ASN A 2 -5.39 3.71 -3.11
N LEU A 3 -6.43 4.48 -3.41
CA LEU A 3 -6.64 5.10 -4.73
C LEU A 3 -5.85 6.41 -4.93
N THR A 4 -5.11 6.86 -3.92
CA THR A 4 -4.13 7.95 -4.09
C THR A 4 -2.87 7.48 -4.81
N LYS A 5 -2.66 6.15 -4.91
CA LYS A 5 -1.44 5.54 -5.48
C LYS A 5 -1.71 4.72 -6.75
N GLN A 6 -2.96 4.40 -7.05
CA GLN A 6 -3.37 3.62 -8.23
C GLN A 6 -4.82 3.95 -8.60
N PRO A 7 -5.27 3.71 -9.84
CA PRO A 7 -6.67 3.86 -10.18
C PRO A 7 -7.46 2.65 -9.66
N PRO A 8 -8.79 2.78 -9.42
CA PRO A 8 -9.63 1.60 -9.25
C PRO A 8 -9.69 0.82 -10.57
N ARG A 9 -10.17 -0.43 -10.54
CA ARG A 9 -10.34 -1.27 -11.73
C ARG A 9 -11.11 -0.54 -12.83
N ARG A 10 -10.84 -0.92 -14.08
CA ARG A 10 -11.49 -0.28 -15.22
C ARG A 10 -13.01 -0.50 -15.16
N PRO A 11 -13.84 0.47 -15.57
CA PRO A 11 -15.28 0.27 -15.64
C PRO A 11 -15.70 -0.95 -16.47
N SER A 12 -14.95 -1.34 -17.50
CA SER A 12 -15.23 -2.55 -18.28
C SER A 12 -14.84 -3.87 -17.59
N ASN A 13 -14.27 -3.83 -16.38
CA ASN A 13 -13.95 -5.03 -15.62
C ASN A 13 -15.23 -5.70 -15.09
N LEU A 14 -15.47 -6.94 -15.49
CA LEU A 14 -16.67 -7.72 -15.17
C LEU A 14 -16.42 -8.77 -14.08
N SER A 15 -15.33 -8.67 -13.32
CA SER A 15 -14.92 -9.71 -12.35
C SER A 15 -15.85 -9.87 -11.14
N ILE A 16 -16.80 -8.94 -10.94
CA ILE A 16 -17.78 -9.00 -9.86
C ILE A 16 -19.19 -8.90 -10.46
N ALA A 17 -19.99 -9.93 -10.23
CA ALA A 17 -21.35 -10.18 -10.70
C ALA A 17 -21.55 -10.05 -12.22
N GLY A 18 -20.47 -9.96 -13.00
CA GLY A 18 -20.54 -9.66 -14.42
C GLY A 18 -21.04 -8.25 -14.75
N ILE A 19 -20.98 -7.29 -13.81
CA ILE A 19 -21.59 -5.95 -13.97
C ILE A 19 -20.54 -4.88 -14.24
N VAL A 20 -20.75 -4.10 -15.31
CA VAL A 20 -19.91 -2.94 -15.67
C VAL A 20 -19.85 -1.94 -14.52
N GLY A 21 -18.63 -1.58 -14.14
CA GLY A 21 -18.34 -0.61 -13.09
C GLY A 21 -18.46 -1.14 -11.67
N LEU A 22 -18.95 -2.37 -11.46
CA LEU A 22 -19.12 -2.91 -10.09
C LEU A 22 -17.76 -3.18 -9.43
N ALA A 23 -16.83 -3.84 -10.11
CA ALA A 23 -15.46 -4.03 -9.62
C ALA A 23 -14.76 -2.70 -9.26
N ARG A 24 -15.00 -1.67 -10.08
CA ARG A 24 -14.53 -0.30 -9.82
C ARG A 24 -15.18 0.31 -8.58
N MET A 25 -16.49 0.15 -8.42
CA MET A 25 -17.23 0.64 -7.26
C MET A 25 -16.78 -0.08 -5.98
N THR A 26 -16.49 -1.38 -6.04
CA THR A 26 -15.89 -2.15 -4.93
C THR A 26 -14.56 -1.56 -4.50
N ASP A 27 -13.67 -1.26 -5.45
CA ASP A 27 -12.37 -0.66 -5.14
C ASP A 27 -12.52 0.72 -4.48
N LYS A 28 -13.48 1.52 -4.95
CA LYS A 28 -13.80 2.83 -4.39
C LYS A 28 -14.44 2.73 -3.01
N ALA A 29 -15.34 1.78 -2.78
CA ALA A 29 -15.93 1.50 -1.48
C ALA A 29 -14.84 1.10 -0.46
N ARG A 30 -13.93 0.18 -0.84
CA ARG A 30 -12.78 -0.21 -0.03
C ARG A 30 -11.82 0.95 0.24
N ALA A 31 -11.70 1.91 -0.67
CA ALA A 31 -10.88 3.09 -0.48
C ALA A 31 -11.59 4.14 0.38
N PHE A 32 -12.91 4.26 0.25
CA PHE A 32 -13.76 5.10 1.09
C PHE A 32 -13.69 4.65 2.57
N ASN A 33 -13.90 3.35 2.83
CA ASN A 33 -13.79 2.79 4.18
C ASN A 33 -12.38 2.96 4.78
N ASN A 34 -11.35 2.99 3.94
CA ASN A 34 -9.96 3.17 4.36
C ASN A 34 -9.49 4.64 4.29
N GLU A 35 -10.38 5.61 4.05
CA GLU A 35 -10.05 7.04 3.90
C GLU A 35 -8.93 7.34 2.88
N THR A 36 -8.82 6.50 1.84
CA THR A 36 -7.78 6.56 0.80
C THR A 36 -8.39 6.68 -0.60
N LEU A 37 -9.58 7.27 -0.68
CA LEU A 37 -10.32 7.49 -1.92
C LEU A 37 -9.65 8.49 -2.87
N GLY A 38 -8.90 9.47 -2.34
CA GLY A 38 -8.27 10.52 -3.13
C GLY A 38 -9.30 11.41 -3.84
N GLU A 39 -9.07 11.71 -5.12
CA GLU A 39 -9.95 12.57 -5.94
C GLU A 39 -11.19 11.85 -6.50
N TYR A 40 -11.34 10.56 -6.24
CA TYR A 40 -12.50 9.80 -6.69
C TYR A 40 -13.73 10.10 -5.82
N LEU A 41 -14.92 9.92 -6.40
CA LEU A 41 -16.20 10.02 -5.69
C LEU A 41 -16.80 8.64 -5.55
N TYR A 42 -17.30 8.25 -4.38
CA TYR A 42 -17.96 6.97 -4.11
C TYR A 42 -19.48 7.15 -3.96
N GLY A 43 -20.24 6.09 -4.26
CA GLY A 43 -21.64 5.97 -3.88
C GLY A 43 -22.56 6.97 -4.59
N GLY A 44 -23.49 7.56 -3.85
CA GLY A 44 -24.46 8.52 -4.37
C GLY A 44 -23.83 9.72 -5.09
N GLU A 45 -22.61 10.12 -4.75
CA GLU A 45 -21.91 11.25 -5.36
C GLU A 45 -21.24 10.89 -6.71
N SER A 46 -21.13 9.61 -7.04
CA SER A 46 -20.58 9.15 -8.32
C SER A 46 -21.68 8.78 -9.30
N GLY A 47 -21.65 9.36 -10.51
CA GLY A 47 -22.69 9.12 -11.52
C GLY A 47 -22.79 7.66 -12.00
N LEU A 48 -21.69 6.91 -12.04
CA LEU A 48 -21.71 5.48 -12.39
C LEU A 48 -22.14 4.61 -11.21
N ASP A 49 -21.57 4.83 -10.03
CA ASP A 49 -21.93 4.07 -8.81
C ASP A 49 -23.42 4.21 -8.50
N ARG A 50 -23.96 5.43 -8.57
CA ARG A 50 -25.41 5.67 -8.37
C ARG A 50 -26.27 4.83 -9.31
N LYS A 51 -25.92 4.74 -10.60
CA LYS A 51 -26.65 3.91 -11.57
C LYS A 51 -26.58 2.41 -11.21
N ILE A 52 -25.43 1.96 -10.70
CA ILE A 52 -25.24 0.56 -10.29
C ILE A 52 -26.06 0.29 -9.02
N LEU A 53 -25.96 1.15 -8.01
CA LEU A 53 -26.72 1.05 -6.76
C LEU A 53 -28.24 1.07 -7.01
N ASP A 54 -28.72 1.98 -7.87
CA ASP A 54 -30.13 2.02 -8.31
C ASP A 54 -30.52 0.73 -9.03
N PHE A 55 -29.66 0.24 -9.93
CA PHE A 55 -29.89 -1.01 -10.65
C PHE A 55 -29.98 -2.20 -9.68
N LEU A 56 -29.11 -2.28 -8.68
CA LEU A 56 -29.10 -3.37 -7.71
C LEU A 56 -30.13 -3.18 -6.58
N SER A 57 -30.69 -1.99 -6.43
CA SER A 57 -31.54 -1.61 -5.28
C SER A 57 -30.84 -1.78 -3.93
N ILE A 58 -29.57 -1.38 -3.88
CA ILE A 58 -28.69 -1.44 -2.69
C ILE A 58 -28.24 0.00 -2.36
N SER A 59 -28.24 0.40 -1.08
CA SER A 59 -27.68 1.71 -0.69
C SER A 59 -26.15 1.70 -0.70
N ASP A 60 -25.52 2.86 -0.85
CA ASP A 60 -24.06 2.97 -0.76
C ASP A 60 -23.53 2.61 0.64
N GLU A 61 -24.29 2.83 1.72
CA GLU A 61 -23.92 2.34 3.05
C GLU A 61 -23.94 0.82 3.14
N GLN A 62 -25.02 0.18 2.67
CA GLN A 62 -25.11 -1.29 2.66
C GLN A 62 -23.99 -1.93 1.83
N PHE A 63 -23.66 -1.32 0.69
CA PHE A 63 -22.56 -1.78 -0.14
C PHE A 63 -21.19 -1.55 0.54
N ALA A 64 -21.00 -0.41 1.20
CA ALA A 64 -19.77 -0.10 1.95
C ALA A 64 -19.54 -1.10 3.11
N GLU A 65 -20.60 -1.48 3.82
CA GLU A 65 -20.56 -2.52 4.86
C GLU A 65 -20.19 -3.88 4.26
N ALA A 66 -20.82 -4.26 3.13
CA ALA A 66 -20.56 -5.53 2.46
C ALA A 66 -19.10 -5.67 2.00
N VAL A 67 -18.48 -4.63 1.45
CA VAL A 67 -17.07 -4.71 1.00
C VAL A 67 -16.04 -4.77 2.13
N GLU A 68 -16.44 -4.47 3.37
CA GLU A 68 -15.61 -4.67 4.56
C GLU A 68 -15.61 -6.14 5.00
N GLU A 69 -16.74 -6.84 4.80
CA GLU A 69 -16.90 -8.24 5.18
C GLU A 69 -16.42 -9.21 4.10
N TYR A 70 -16.60 -8.86 2.82
CA TYR A 70 -16.44 -9.79 1.70
C TYR A 70 -15.24 -9.45 0.79
N ASP A 71 -14.50 -10.49 0.42
CA ASP A 71 -13.56 -10.44 -0.71
C ASP A 71 -14.32 -10.44 -2.05
N ASP A 72 -13.61 -10.31 -3.17
CA ASP A 72 -14.28 -10.21 -4.48
C ASP A 72 -15.14 -11.44 -4.82
N HIS A 73 -14.71 -12.65 -4.41
CA HIS A 73 -15.43 -13.87 -4.70
C HIS A 73 -16.71 -14.01 -3.87
N THR A 74 -16.63 -13.69 -2.59
CA THR A 74 -17.79 -13.72 -1.69
C THR A 74 -18.73 -12.54 -1.95
N LEU A 75 -18.21 -11.38 -2.33
CA LEU A 75 -19.00 -10.21 -2.72
C LEU A 75 -19.79 -10.46 -4.00
N ASP A 76 -19.22 -11.17 -4.99
CA ASP A 76 -19.92 -11.61 -6.20
C ASP A 76 -21.21 -12.38 -5.84
N THR A 77 -21.07 -13.37 -4.95
CA THR A 77 -22.22 -14.17 -4.47
C THR A 77 -23.24 -13.29 -3.76
N TRP A 78 -22.78 -12.42 -2.84
CA TRP A 78 -23.65 -11.52 -2.09
C TRP A 78 -24.44 -10.58 -3.01
N VAL A 79 -23.81 -9.97 -4.02
CA VAL A 79 -24.47 -9.06 -4.96
C VAL A 79 -25.54 -9.80 -5.78
N ILE A 80 -25.26 -11.02 -6.22
CA ILE A 80 -26.22 -11.84 -6.96
C ILE A 80 -27.45 -12.15 -6.09
N GLU A 81 -27.23 -12.51 -4.83
CA GLU A 81 -28.31 -12.79 -3.87
C GLU A 81 -29.15 -11.56 -3.54
N GLN A 82 -28.53 -10.37 -3.42
CA GLN A 82 -29.25 -9.13 -3.10
C GLN A 82 -30.02 -8.55 -4.30
N SER A 83 -29.46 -8.58 -5.51
CA SER A 83 -29.93 -7.71 -6.59
C SER A 83 -31.19 -8.19 -7.32
N THR A 84 -31.62 -9.44 -7.16
CA THR A 84 -32.75 -10.07 -7.90
C THR A 84 -32.69 -9.95 -9.43
N ARG A 85 -31.61 -9.41 -9.99
CA ARG A 85 -31.44 -9.16 -11.43
C ARG A 85 -31.16 -10.45 -12.17
N THR A 86 -31.81 -10.60 -13.31
CA THR A 86 -31.55 -11.68 -14.24
C THR A 86 -30.27 -11.41 -15.03
N ILE A 87 -29.66 -12.48 -15.55
CA ILE A 87 -28.49 -12.38 -16.45
C ILE A 87 -28.79 -11.47 -17.65
N SER A 88 -30.00 -11.57 -18.23
CA SER A 88 -30.42 -10.72 -19.35
C SER A 88 -30.49 -9.24 -18.99
N GLU A 89 -30.97 -8.89 -17.80
CA GLU A 89 -30.99 -7.49 -17.33
C GLU A 89 -29.56 -6.96 -17.13
N ILE A 90 -28.65 -7.78 -16.62
CA ILE A 90 -27.23 -7.43 -16.45
C ILE A 90 -26.58 -7.19 -17.82
N GLU A 91 -26.81 -8.08 -18.78
CA GLU A 91 -26.29 -7.92 -20.15
C GLU A 91 -26.82 -6.65 -20.83
N GLU A 92 -28.11 -6.35 -20.69
CA GLU A 92 -28.72 -5.11 -21.20
C GLU A 92 -28.13 -3.86 -20.54
N PHE A 93 -27.96 -3.88 -19.22
CA PHE A 93 -27.31 -2.80 -18.47
C PHE A 93 -25.88 -2.57 -18.98
N ASN A 94 -25.09 -3.64 -19.10
CA ASN A 94 -23.72 -3.58 -19.55
C ASN A 94 -23.60 -3.04 -20.97
N GLN A 95 -24.39 -3.56 -21.91
CA GLN A 95 -24.44 -3.09 -23.30
C GLN A 95 -24.76 -1.60 -23.35
N ARG A 96 -25.76 -1.17 -22.57
CA ARG A 96 -26.15 0.24 -22.49
C ARG A 96 -24.97 1.08 -22.00
N GLU A 97 -24.41 0.81 -20.82
CA GLU A 97 -23.37 1.66 -20.22
C GLU A 97 -22.08 1.69 -21.03
N LEU A 98 -21.66 0.56 -21.63
CA LEU A 98 -20.47 0.50 -22.49
C LEU A 98 -20.61 1.31 -23.77
N SER A 99 -21.84 1.51 -24.27
CA SER A 99 -22.11 2.18 -25.55
C SER A 99 -22.33 3.69 -25.44
N ILE A 100 -22.40 4.26 -24.23
CA ILE A 100 -22.72 5.68 -24.03
C ILE A 100 -21.58 6.56 -24.56
N GLU A 101 -21.84 7.32 -25.63
CA GLU A 101 -20.96 8.40 -26.07
C GLU A 101 -21.20 9.72 -25.28
N PRO A 102 -20.21 10.63 -25.20
CA PRO A 102 -20.38 11.95 -24.61
C PRO A 102 -21.56 12.76 -25.20
N GLN A 103 -22.57 13.04 -24.37
CA GLN A 103 -23.81 13.69 -24.81
C GLN A 103 -23.74 15.24 -24.80
N THR A 104 -22.91 15.82 -23.93
CA THR A 104 -22.73 17.29 -23.82
C THR A 104 -21.43 17.73 -24.48
N GLU A 105 -21.36 19.00 -24.88
CA GLU A 105 -20.13 19.55 -25.46
C GLU A 105 -18.96 19.53 -24.45
N GLU A 106 -19.25 19.74 -23.17
CA GLU A 106 -18.25 19.62 -22.11
C GLU A 106 -17.62 18.22 -22.07
N TYR A 107 -18.44 17.16 -22.09
CA TYR A 107 -17.91 15.79 -22.08
C TYR A 107 -17.18 15.43 -23.38
N ARG A 108 -17.63 15.95 -24.54
CA ARG A 108 -16.91 15.78 -25.81
C ARG A 108 -15.55 16.46 -25.78
N GLN A 109 -15.48 17.67 -25.24
CA GLN A 109 -14.22 18.38 -25.09
C GLN A 109 -13.30 17.66 -24.12
N ARG A 110 -13.81 17.17 -22.98
CA ARG A 110 -13.04 16.38 -22.01
C ARG A 110 -12.42 15.13 -22.66
N LEU A 111 -13.17 14.41 -23.50
CA LEU A 111 -12.63 13.26 -24.23
C LEU A 111 -11.53 13.68 -25.22
N LYS A 112 -11.72 14.77 -25.97
CA LYS A 112 -10.67 15.32 -26.88
C LYS A 112 -9.40 15.69 -26.12
N ASP A 113 -9.53 16.34 -24.97
CA ASP A 113 -8.39 16.76 -24.15
C ASP A 113 -7.62 15.56 -23.59
N ARG A 114 -8.33 14.52 -23.13
CA ARG A 114 -7.71 13.25 -22.67
C ARG A 114 -6.98 12.52 -23.80
N LEU A 115 -7.59 12.44 -24.99
CA LEU A 115 -6.94 11.87 -26.17
C LEU A 115 -5.67 12.63 -26.52
N ALA A 116 -5.75 13.96 -26.63
CA ALA A 116 -4.59 14.81 -26.92
C ALA A 116 -3.46 14.63 -25.88
N LYS A 117 -3.81 14.47 -24.60
CA LYS A 117 -2.85 14.32 -23.50
C LYS A 117 -2.20 12.94 -23.46
N TYR A 118 -2.98 11.86 -23.64
CA TYR A 118 -2.51 10.50 -23.33
C TYR A 118 -2.35 9.59 -24.54
N ALA A 119 -3.14 9.79 -25.59
CA ALA A 119 -3.18 8.90 -26.74
C ALA A 119 -3.66 9.63 -28.01
N PRO A 120 -2.89 10.60 -28.53
CA PRO A 120 -3.33 11.49 -29.61
C PRO A 120 -3.63 10.75 -30.92
N ASP A 121 -3.04 9.58 -31.11
CA ASP A 121 -3.18 8.77 -32.32
C ASP A 121 -4.33 7.74 -32.23
N ARG A 122 -5.00 7.61 -31.08
CA ARG A 122 -6.09 6.63 -30.89
C ARG A 122 -7.43 7.20 -31.37
N THR A 123 -8.11 6.46 -32.25
CA THR A 123 -9.41 6.86 -32.82
C THR A 123 -10.58 5.96 -32.41
N ASP A 124 -10.30 4.88 -31.69
CA ASP A 124 -11.25 3.86 -31.25
C ASP A 124 -11.91 4.17 -29.89
N ILE A 125 -11.36 5.10 -29.12
CA ILE A 125 -11.91 5.57 -27.84
C ILE A 125 -13.00 6.61 -28.11
N LYS A 126 -14.25 6.22 -27.90
CA LYS A 126 -15.44 7.02 -28.24
C LYS A 126 -16.44 7.16 -27.10
N THR A 127 -16.47 6.19 -26.18
CA THR A 127 -17.49 6.14 -25.13
C THR A 127 -17.01 6.78 -23.83
N VAL A 128 -17.96 7.15 -22.96
CA VAL A 128 -17.69 7.77 -21.67
C VAL A 128 -16.80 6.86 -20.82
N LEU A 129 -17.07 5.56 -20.79
CA LEU A 129 -16.28 4.62 -20.00
C LEU A 129 -14.87 4.43 -20.57
N GLN A 130 -14.71 4.34 -21.90
CA GLN A 130 -13.38 4.33 -22.53
C GLN A 130 -12.59 5.62 -22.23
N SER A 131 -13.28 6.77 -22.16
CA SER A 131 -12.66 8.03 -21.74
C SER A 131 -12.17 8.00 -20.29
N VAL A 132 -12.91 7.37 -19.39
CA VAL A 132 -12.52 7.18 -17.99
C VAL A 132 -11.30 6.25 -17.90
N GLU A 133 -11.32 5.13 -18.62
CA GLU A 133 -10.19 4.19 -18.67
C GLU A 133 -8.91 4.84 -19.20
N LEU A 134 -9.03 5.68 -20.24
CA LEU A 134 -7.90 6.44 -20.77
C LEU A 134 -7.30 7.40 -19.74
N ASP A 135 -8.15 8.06 -18.96
CA ASP A 135 -7.72 9.01 -17.94
C ASP A 135 -7.00 8.30 -16.79
N ASP A 136 -7.58 7.22 -16.28
CA ASP A 136 -6.97 6.39 -15.24
C ASP A 136 -5.65 5.79 -15.71
N TRP A 137 -5.63 5.21 -16.90
CA TRP A 137 -4.40 4.68 -17.49
C TRP A 137 -3.35 5.80 -17.60
N GLY A 138 -3.69 6.89 -18.28
CA GLY A 138 -2.78 7.99 -18.59
C GLY A 138 -2.20 8.70 -17.37
N ASN A 139 -2.91 8.74 -16.24
CA ASN A 139 -2.42 9.34 -15.00
C ASN A 139 -1.52 8.40 -14.18
N PHE A 140 -1.69 7.07 -14.27
CA PHE A 140 -1.09 6.13 -13.31
C PHE A 140 -0.09 5.13 -13.91
N TRP A 141 -0.06 4.90 -15.22
CA TRP A 141 0.87 3.92 -15.80
C TRP A 141 2.33 4.41 -15.76
N GLN A 142 2.57 5.72 -15.88
CA GLN A 142 3.93 6.26 -15.84
C GLN A 142 4.43 6.38 -14.41
N LEU A 143 5.65 5.92 -14.17
CA LEU A 143 6.34 6.08 -12.90
C LEU A 143 7.71 6.72 -13.09
N ASP A 144 8.13 7.54 -12.12
CA ASP A 144 9.42 8.23 -12.13
C ASP A 144 10.30 7.77 -10.96
N LEU A 145 11.16 6.78 -11.23
CA LEU A 145 12.05 6.22 -10.20
C LEU A 145 13.29 7.09 -9.93
N THR A 146 13.42 8.24 -10.60
CA THR A 146 14.42 9.26 -10.23
C THR A 146 13.99 10.06 -8.99
N LYS A 147 12.70 10.01 -8.65
CA LYS A 147 12.10 10.80 -7.56
C LYS A 147 11.71 9.97 -6.34
N GLN A 148 11.48 8.67 -6.52
CA GLN A 148 11.09 7.77 -5.45
C GLN A 148 11.59 6.35 -5.73
N PRO A 149 11.84 5.54 -4.70
CA PRO A 149 12.14 4.12 -4.88
C PRO A 149 10.89 3.35 -5.32
N PRO A 150 11.04 2.25 -6.10
CA PRO A 150 9.93 1.35 -6.35
C PRO A 150 9.58 0.61 -5.04
N ARG A 151 8.35 0.10 -4.91
CA ARG A 151 7.82 -0.63 -3.75
C ARG A 151 8.80 -1.69 -3.22
N SER A 152 8.66 -1.99 -1.93
CA SER A 152 9.47 -3.00 -1.26
C SER A 152 9.51 -4.30 -2.07
N PRO A 153 10.67 -4.97 -2.17
CA PRO A 153 10.72 -6.32 -2.70
C PRO A 153 9.77 -7.28 -1.97
N TYR A 154 9.43 -7.04 -0.69
CA TYR A 154 8.49 -7.88 0.06
C TYR A 154 7.02 -7.67 -0.32
N ASN A 155 6.69 -6.65 -1.13
CA ASN A 155 5.31 -6.42 -1.52
C ASN A 155 4.79 -7.58 -2.39
N ARG A 156 3.66 -8.18 -1.98
CA ARG A 156 2.98 -9.32 -2.63
C ARG A 156 1.59 -8.96 -3.13
N ASN A 157 1.25 -7.68 -3.21
CA ASN A 157 -0.09 -7.24 -3.60
C ASN A 157 -0.44 -7.62 -5.05
N ILE A 158 0.56 -8.03 -5.84
CA ILE A 158 0.39 -8.43 -7.23
C ILE A 158 0.61 -9.94 -7.34
N ALA A 159 -0.46 -10.66 -7.69
CA ALA A 159 -0.51 -12.12 -7.85
C ALA A 159 -0.06 -12.93 -6.61
N GLY A 160 0.05 -12.30 -5.43
CA GLY A 160 0.58 -12.95 -4.23
C GLY A 160 2.08 -13.25 -4.28
N ILE A 161 2.83 -12.74 -5.26
CA ILE A 161 4.23 -13.09 -5.49
C ILE A 161 5.14 -11.94 -5.07
N PHE A 162 6.19 -12.22 -4.29
CA PHE A 162 7.13 -11.18 -3.84
C PHE A 162 7.81 -10.49 -5.02
N GLY A 163 8.05 -9.20 -4.90
CA GLY A 163 8.86 -8.43 -5.85
C GLY A 163 8.17 -8.11 -7.18
N ILE A 164 6.98 -8.65 -7.47
CA ILE A 164 6.24 -8.35 -8.71
C ILE A 164 5.83 -6.88 -8.76
N ALA A 165 5.31 -6.32 -7.66
CA ALA A 165 5.00 -4.90 -7.56
C ALA A 165 6.23 -4.01 -7.87
N ARG A 166 7.39 -4.36 -7.30
CA ARG A 166 8.66 -3.67 -7.55
C ARG A 166 9.07 -3.77 -9.02
N MET A 167 8.97 -4.95 -9.62
CA MET A 167 9.31 -5.19 -11.02
C MET A 167 8.36 -4.46 -11.97
N ALA A 168 7.06 -4.39 -11.66
CA ALA A 168 6.05 -3.68 -12.44
C ALA A 168 6.32 -2.17 -12.47
N GLU A 169 6.72 -1.59 -11.35
CA GLU A 169 7.10 -0.19 -11.25
C GLU A 169 8.38 0.12 -12.03
N LYS A 170 9.37 -0.77 -11.97
CA LYS A 170 10.59 -0.67 -12.78
C LYS A 170 10.29 -0.82 -14.27
N ALA A 171 9.38 -1.72 -14.64
CA ALA A 171 8.91 -1.89 -16.02
C ALA A 171 8.27 -0.60 -16.56
N ARG A 172 7.32 -0.03 -15.80
CA ARG A 172 6.65 1.24 -16.12
C ARG A 172 7.65 2.39 -16.25
N ALA A 173 8.59 2.49 -15.32
CA ALA A 173 9.63 3.52 -15.35
C ALA A 173 10.61 3.34 -16.52
N ALA A 174 10.97 2.11 -16.87
CA ALA A 174 11.76 1.81 -18.06
C ALA A 174 11.02 2.16 -19.35
N ARG A 175 9.71 1.92 -19.43
CA ARG A 175 8.89 2.32 -20.58
C ARG A 175 8.79 3.85 -20.72
N ALA A 176 8.83 4.56 -19.60
CA ALA A 176 8.74 6.01 -19.54
C ALA A 176 10.11 6.73 -19.57
N ASP A 177 11.23 6.02 -19.77
CA ASP A 177 12.60 6.55 -19.70
C ASP A 177 12.94 7.28 -18.38
N LYS A 178 12.38 6.80 -17.26
CA LYS A 178 12.53 7.38 -15.92
C LYS A 178 13.00 6.35 -14.87
N THR A 179 13.81 5.38 -15.28
CA THR A 179 14.31 4.31 -14.40
C THR A 179 15.35 4.79 -13.38
N GLY A 180 16.06 5.89 -13.66
CA GLY A 180 17.16 6.36 -12.82
C GLY A 180 18.29 5.32 -12.74
N GLU A 181 18.81 5.10 -11.53
CA GLU A 181 19.89 4.12 -11.26
C GLU A 181 19.40 2.66 -11.17
N TYR A 182 18.07 2.44 -11.20
CA TYR A 182 17.52 1.10 -11.20
C TYR A 182 17.75 0.42 -12.57
N LYS A 183 17.75 -0.91 -12.56
CA LYS A 183 17.85 -1.74 -13.76
C LYS A 183 16.58 -2.56 -13.92
N TYR A 184 16.08 -2.71 -15.14
CA TYR A 184 14.88 -3.50 -15.42
C TYR A 184 15.21 -4.77 -16.21
N GLY A 185 14.44 -5.84 -15.97
CA GLY A 185 14.47 -7.06 -16.76
C GLY A 185 15.80 -7.81 -16.65
N GLN A 186 16.41 -8.17 -17.78
CA GLN A 186 17.60 -9.03 -17.79
C GLN A 186 18.84 -8.38 -17.16
N ASP A 187 18.88 -7.06 -17.01
CA ASP A 187 19.99 -6.35 -16.35
C ASP A 187 19.86 -6.31 -14.82
N SER A 188 18.71 -6.75 -14.28
CA SER A 188 18.46 -6.84 -12.85
C SER A 188 18.48 -8.29 -12.38
N GLY A 189 19.31 -8.61 -11.39
CA GLY A 189 19.37 -9.96 -10.84
C GLY A 189 18.05 -10.44 -10.24
N LEU A 190 17.31 -9.53 -9.58
CA LEU A 190 16.01 -9.85 -8.99
C LEU A 190 14.93 -10.02 -10.07
N ASP A 191 14.86 -9.12 -11.06
CA ASP A 191 13.86 -9.25 -12.13
C ASP A 191 14.11 -10.50 -12.96
N ARG A 192 15.36 -10.87 -13.24
CA ARG A 192 15.67 -12.14 -13.90
C ARG A 192 15.15 -13.33 -13.09
N TYR A 193 15.40 -13.35 -11.77
CA TYR A 193 14.90 -14.39 -10.88
C TYR A 193 13.37 -14.50 -10.89
N LEU A 194 12.66 -13.37 -10.95
CA LEU A 194 11.21 -13.31 -11.04
C LEU A 194 10.71 -13.77 -12.42
N LEU A 195 11.27 -13.23 -13.51
CA LEU A 195 10.90 -13.57 -14.88
C LEU A 195 11.15 -15.05 -15.20
N ASP A 196 12.24 -15.64 -14.69
CA ASP A 196 12.53 -17.07 -14.82
C ASP A 196 11.47 -17.93 -14.11
N PHE A 197 11.00 -17.51 -12.93
CA PHE A 197 9.93 -18.20 -12.21
C PHE A 197 8.58 -18.09 -12.91
N LEU A 198 8.25 -16.90 -13.42
CA LEU A 198 7.03 -16.64 -14.17
C LEU A 198 7.05 -17.27 -15.57
N ASN A 199 8.24 -17.61 -16.09
CA ASN A 199 8.46 -17.98 -17.49
C ASN A 199 7.94 -16.90 -18.47
N LEU A 200 8.21 -15.62 -18.15
CA LEU A 200 7.82 -14.47 -18.97
C LEU A 200 9.04 -13.72 -19.50
N SER A 201 8.90 -13.12 -20.69
CA SER A 201 9.89 -12.16 -21.17
C SER A 201 9.73 -10.81 -20.47
N ALA A 202 10.83 -10.07 -20.34
CA ALA A 202 10.79 -8.70 -19.80
C ALA A 202 9.91 -7.77 -20.64
N GLU A 203 9.82 -7.97 -21.96
CA GLU A 203 8.95 -7.19 -22.84
C GLU A 203 7.47 -7.48 -22.58
N SER A 204 7.09 -8.76 -22.50
CA SER A 204 5.71 -9.16 -22.20
C SER A 204 5.25 -8.65 -20.83
N PHE A 205 6.11 -8.82 -19.81
CA PHE A 205 5.81 -8.30 -18.48
C PHE A 205 5.72 -6.77 -18.46
N GLN A 206 6.58 -6.06 -19.21
CA GLN A 206 6.51 -4.61 -19.29
C GLN A 206 5.20 -4.13 -19.90
N GLN A 207 4.74 -4.78 -20.97
CA GLN A 207 3.47 -4.46 -21.59
C GLN A 207 2.31 -4.71 -20.62
N GLY A 208 2.27 -5.87 -19.95
CA GLY A 208 1.27 -6.17 -18.92
C GLY A 208 1.23 -5.13 -17.79
N ALA A 209 2.40 -4.73 -17.29
CA ALA A 209 2.50 -3.71 -16.23
C ALA A 209 2.03 -2.32 -16.68
N VAL A 210 2.25 -1.96 -17.95
CA VAL A 210 1.81 -0.67 -18.53
C VAL A 210 0.31 -0.67 -18.80
N ASP A 211 -0.25 -1.78 -19.28
CA ASP A 211 -1.68 -1.89 -19.63
C ASP A 211 -2.59 -1.98 -18.40
N ASN A 212 -2.03 -2.43 -17.27
CA ASN A 212 -2.75 -2.67 -16.02
C ASN A 212 -2.12 -1.84 -14.90
N PRO A 213 -2.46 -0.53 -14.79
CA PRO A 213 -1.96 0.33 -13.72
C PRO A 213 -2.48 -0.08 -12.33
N ASN A 214 -3.69 -0.66 -12.27
CA ASN A 214 -4.31 -1.22 -11.07
C ASN A 214 -3.68 -2.59 -10.71
N ASP A 215 -3.36 -2.78 -9.44
CA ASP A 215 -2.66 -3.98 -8.95
C ASP A 215 -3.50 -5.26 -9.06
N LEU A 216 -4.83 -5.19 -8.92
CA LEU A 216 -5.71 -6.36 -9.07
C LEU A 216 -5.77 -6.80 -10.54
N GLU A 217 -5.91 -5.86 -11.48
CA GLU A 217 -5.88 -6.21 -12.91
C GLU A 217 -4.51 -6.72 -13.36
N LEU A 218 -3.43 -6.18 -12.80
CA LEU A 218 -2.09 -6.72 -13.06
C LEU A 218 -1.93 -8.11 -12.44
N SER A 219 -2.56 -8.38 -11.29
CA SER A 219 -2.59 -9.72 -10.69
C SER A 219 -3.28 -10.72 -11.61
N ASP A 220 -4.48 -10.37 -12.09
CA ASP A 220 -5.25 -11.19 -13.01
C ASP A 220 -4.44 -11.46 -14.29
N TRP A 221 -3.83 -10.41 -14.86
CA TRP A 221 -2.99 -10.55 -16.04
C TRP A 221 -1.80 -11.47 -15.78
N VAL A 222 -1.09 -11.33 -14.65
CA VAL A 222 0.05 -12.21 -14.32
C VAL A 222 -0.41 -13.66 -14.20
N LEU A 223 -1.46 -13.92 -13.42
CA LEU A 223 -1.96 -15.27 -13.17
C LEU A 223 -2.49 -15.95 -14.44
N LEU A 224 -3.09 -15.20 -15.37
CA LEU A 224 -3.54 -15.72 -16.67
C LEU A 224 -2.39 -16.04 -17.64
N ASN A 225 -1.20 -15.47 -17.44
CA ASN A 225 -0.06 -15.62 -18.35
C ASN A 225 1.04 -16.54 -17.80
N ILE A 226 0.81 -17.21 -16.66
CA ILE A 226 1.77 -18.15 -16.06
C ILE A 226 1.11 -19.49 -15.79
N GLU A 227 1.92 -20.56 -15.82
CA GLU A 227 1.51 -21.91 -15.42
C GLU A 227 2.07 -22.20 -14.03
N LYS A 228 1.50 -21.56 -13.01
CA LYS A 228 1.92 -21.67 -11.60
C LYS A 228 0.71 -21.86 -10.71
N ASP A 229 0.72 -22.91 -9.90
CA ASP A 229 -0.32 -23.11 -8.89
C ASP A 229 -0.04 -22.30 -7.60
N PRO A 230 -1.04 -22.12 -6.71
CA PRO A 230 -0.85 -21.39 -5.46
C PRO A 230 0.23 -21.98 -4.54
N ALA A 231 0.46 -23.30 -4.57
CA ALA A 231 1.48 -23.94 -3.75
C ALA A 231 2.89 -23.66 -4.29
N GLU A 232 3.09 -23.64 -5.61
CA GLU A 232 4.33 -23.21 -6.25
C GLU A 232 4.66 -21.76 -5.89
N ILE A 233 3.68 -20.86 -5.92
CA ILE A 233 3.83 -19.45 -5.52
C ILE A 233 4.25 -19.35 -4.05
N GLU A 234 3.60 -20.10 -3.17
CA GLU A 234 3.92 -20.09 -1.74
C GLU A 234 5.34 -20.59 -1.48
N VAL A 235 5.75 -21.71 -2.10
CA VAL A 235 7.12 -22.22 -2.02
C VAL A 235 8.13 -21.21 -2.57
N PHE A 236 7.79 -20.50 -3.65
CA PHE A 236 8.65 -19.44 -4.18
C PHE A 236 8.83 -18.29 -3.20
N ASN A 237 7.73 -17.83 -2.59
CA ASN A 237 7.74 -16.76 -1.59
C ASN A 237 8.57 -17.15 -0.36
N GLN A 238 8.41 -18.37 0.17
CA GLN A 238 9.21 -18.87 1.30
C GLN A 238 10.71 -18.88 0.99
N ASN A 239 11.07 -19.13 -0.28
CA ASN A 239 12.46 -19.15 -0.74
C ASN A 239 13.00 -17.77 -1.16
N ALA A 240 12.16 -16.73 -1.26
CA ALA A 240 12.55 -15.41 -1.77
C ALA A 240 13.73 -14.80 -1.01
N ARG A 241 13.81 -15.00 0.31
CA ARG A 241 14.90 -14.49 1.17
C ARG A 241 16.25 -15.16 0.89
N GLN A 242 16.26 -16.32 0.24
CA GLN A 242 17.48 -17.01 -0.20
C GLN A 242 17.94 -16.56 -1.60
N PHE A 243 17.20 -15.65 -2.25
CA PHE A 243 17.60 -15.03 -3.51
C PHE A 243 19.04 -14.50 -3.38
N GLY A 244 19.88 -14.85 -4.34
CA GLY A 244 21.26 -14.34 -4.38
C GLY A 244 22.15 -14.74 -3.19
N LEU A 245 21.83 -15.81 -2.44
CA LEU A 245 22.65 -16.27 -1.29
C LEU A 245 23.09 -17.74 -1.36
N LYS A 246 22.72 -18.45 -2.42
CA LYS A 246 22.95 -19.91 -2.55
C LYS A 246 24.44 -20.30 -2.61
N THR A 247 25.33 -19.46 -3.11
CA THR A 247 26.77 -19.75 -3.26
C THR A 247 27.63 -18.85 -2.39
N GLU A 248 28.84 -19.31 -2.04
CA GLU A 248 29.81 -18.54 -1.26
C GLU A 248 30.14 -17.20 -1.93
N LYS A 249 30.43 -17.21 -3.24
CA LYS A 249 30.66 -15.99 -4.02
C LYS A 249 29.50 -14.99 -3.92
N HIS A 250 28.26 -15.47 -3.95
CA HIS A 250 27.10 -14.57 -3.82
C HIS A 250 26.97 -14.00 -2.40
N ARG A 251 27.27 -14.79 -1.37
CA ARG A 251 27.32 -14.33 0.03
C ARG A 251 28.42 -13.30 0.26
N ASP A 252 29.59 -13.46 -0.36
CA ASP A 252 30.67 -12.48 -0.30
C ASP A 252 30.28 -11.14 -0.94
N ASN A 253 29.60 -11.20 -2.09
CA ASN A 253 29.09 -10.00 -2.77
C ASN A 253 28.03 -9.30 -1.92
N PHE A 254 27.14 -10.06 -1.29
CA PHE A 254 26.16 -9.55 -0.34
C PHE A 254 26.84 -8.85 0.85
N ALA A 255 27.79 -9.51 1.50
CA ALA A 255 28.51 -8.96 2.65
C ALA A 255 29.22 -7.64 2.30
N LYS A 256 29.87 -7.57 1.13
CA LYS A 256 30.49 -6.34 0.62
C LYS A 256 29.48 -5.23 0.40
N ARG A 257 28.32 -5.53 -0.24
CA ARG A 257 27.29 -4.51 -0.48
C ARG A 257 26.64 -4.05 0.84
N ARG A 258 26.36 -4.97 1.76
CA ARG A 258 25.84 -4.65 3.10
C ARG A 258 26.75 -3.68 3.83
N GLU A 259 28.07 -3.92 3.85
CA GLU A 259 29.00 -3.02 4.50
C GLU A 259 29.02 -1.62 3.86
N MET A 260 28.80 -1.50 2.54
CA MET A 260 28.71 -0.19 1.87
C MET A 260 27.42 0.58 2.22
N ILE A 261 26.30 -0.11 2.36
CA ILE A 261 24.99 0.52 2.60
C ILE A 261 24.75 0.75 4.09
N THR A 262 25.02 -0.25 4.91
CA THR A 262 24.77 -0.26 6.35
C THR A 262 26.03 -0.69 7.13
N PRO A 263 27.09 0.15 7.18
CA PRO A 263 28.34 -0.20 7.84
C PRO A 263 28.13 -0.68 9.28
N GLY A 264 28.72 -1.82 9.63
CA GLY A 264 28.61 -2.41 10.98
C GLY A 264 27.26 -3.05 11.33
N GLN A 265 26.22 -2.96 10.48
CA GLN A 265 24.95 -3.66 10.71
C GLN A 265 25.03 -5.11 10.21
N THR A 266 25.07 -6.05 11.15
CA THR A 266 25.23 -7.49 10.86
C THR A 266 23.91 -8.26 10.85
N ASN A 267 22.82 -7.66 11.35
CA ASN A 267 21.47 -8.24 11.42
C ASN A 267 20.75 -8.27 10.05
N ILE A 268 21.20 -7.47 9.07
CA ILE A 268 20.69 -7.53 7.68
C ILE A 268 21.22 -8.81 7.04
N GLY A 269 20.32 -9.79 6.86
CA GLY A 269 20.65 -11.16 6.51
C GLY A 269 20.40 -11.54 5.06
N ASN A 270 19.64 -10.73 4.31
CA ASN A 270 19.30 -11.03 2.92
C ASN A 270 19.25 -9.79 2.02
N TRP A 271 19.24 -10.03 0.71
CA TRP A 271 19.23 -8.97 -0.30
C TRP A 271 17.97 -8.11 -0.28
N LEU A 272 16.83 -8.64 0.14
CA LEU A 272 15.56 -7.92 0.14
C LEU A 272 15.55 -6.86 1.24
N ASP A 273 15.96 -7.25 2.46
CA ASP A 273 16.19 -6.30 3.57
C ASP A 273 17.17 -5.21 3.11
N LEU A 274 18.30 -5.62 2.52
CA LEU A 274 19.32 -4.69 2.06
C LEU A 274 18.82 -3.71 1.00
N MET A 275 17.94 -4.14 0.09
CA MET A 275 17.31 -3.26 -0.91
C MET A 275 16.42 -2.22 -0.25
N ASP A 276 15.61 -2.59 0.74
CA ASP A 276 14.75 -1.64 1.45
C ASP A 276 15.56 -0.63 2.30
N TYR A 277 16.71 -1.04 2.85
CA TYR A 277 17.66 -0.12 3.48
C TYR A 277 18.35 0.79 2.47
N ASP A 278 18.76 0.26 1.31
CA ASP A 278 19.43 1.01 0.24
C ASP A 278 18.48 2.05 -0.39
N ASP A 279 17.23 1.66 -0.64
CA ASP A 279 16.16 2.55 -1.13
C ASP A 279 15.95 3.72 -0.14
N GLN A 280 15.75 3.45 1.16
CA GLN A 280 15.59 4.51 2.16
C GLN A 280 16.81 5.42 2.25
N LYS A 281 18.02 4.85 2.24
CA LYS A 281 19.28 5.62 2.30
C LYS A 281 19.46 6.50 1.06
N SER A 282 19.20 5.96 -0.13
CA SER A 282 19.40 6.65 -1.40
C SER A 282 18.47 7.85 -1.57
N PHE A 283 17.24 7.76 -1.04
CA PHE A 283 16.24 8.82 -1.13
C PHE A 283 16.16 9.68 0.14
N GLY A 284 16.89 9.34 1.19
CA GLY A 284 16.87 10.06 2.47
C GLY A 284 15.49 10.05 3.12
N ILE A 285 14.78 8.93 3.05
CA ILE A 285 13.41 8.77 3.55
C ILE A 285 13.35 7.73 4.68
N VAL A 286 12.34 7.86 5.54
CA VAL A 286 11.88 6.79 6.43
C VAL A 286 10.56 6.30 5.85
N ASP A 287 10.53 5.06 5.38
CA ASP A 287 9.35 4.49 4.72
C ASP A 287 8.83 3.31 5.54
N LEU A 288 7.72 3.53 6.23
CA LEU A 288 7.13 2.56 7.14
C LEU A 288 6.27 1.52 6.42
N ALA A 289 6.07 1.63 5.10
CA ALA A 289 5.55 0.52 4.30
C ALA A 289 6.63 -0.56 4.07
N ARG A 290 7.90 -0.25 4.33
CA ARG A 290 9.03 -1.17 4.16
C ARG A 290 9.38 -1.89 5.45
N ARG A 291 9.33 -1.20 6.58
CA ARG A 291 9.74 -1.74 7.88
C ARG A 291 8.95 -1.08 9.01
N PRO A 292 8.80 -1.72 10.16
CA PRO A 292 8.12 -1.08 11.27
C PRO A 292 8.96 0.11 11.78
N PRO A 293 8.31 1.15 12.33
CA PRO A 293 9.04 2.14 13.12
C PRO A 293 9.60 1.45 14.36
N ARG A 294 10.57 2.07 15.03
CA ARG A 294 11.22 1.43 16.20
C ARG A 294 10.22 0.99 17.25
N SER A 295 10.64 -0.01 18.03
CA SER A 295 9.81 -0.64 19.06
C SER A 295 9.14 0.43 19.93
N PRO A 296 7.84 0.28 20.25
CA PRO A 296 7.20 1.20 21.17
C PRO A 296 7.89 1.21 22.55
N TYR A 297 8.59 0.13 22.94
CA TYR A 297 9.36 0.04 24.19
C TYR A 297 10.77 0.67 24.12
N ASP A 298 11.20 1.18 22.97
CA ASP A 298 12.53 1.79 22.83
C ASP A 298 12.64 3.06 23.71
N THR A 299 13.61 3.06 24.63
CA THR A 299 13.92 4.17 25.55
C THR A 299 15.27 4.84 25.26
N ASN A 300 15.94 4.47 24.16
CA ASN A 300 17.27 4.97 23.83
C ASN A 300 17.31 6.48 23.61
N ILE A 301 16.17 7.10 23.29
CA ILE A 301 16.04 8.55 23.11
C ILE A 301 15.43 9.16 24.36
N GLY A 302 16.26 9.86 25.14
CA GLY A 302 15.81 10.62 26.32
C GLY A 302 15.29 9.77 27.49
N GLY A 303 15.34 8.43 27.40
CA GLY A 303 14.70 7.55 28.38
C GLY A 303 13.17 7.49 28.23
N ILE A 304 12.61 8.03 27.14
CA ILE A 304 11.16 8.17 26.93
C ILE A 304 10.69 7.06 25.99
N THR A 305 9.82 6.19 26.50
CA THR A 305 9.17 5.14 25.73
C THR A 305 8.36 5.76 24.57
N HIS A 306 8.25 5.06 23.43
CA HIS A 306 7.53 5.48 22.22
C HIS A 306 8.11 6.70 21.48
N LEU A 307 9.09 7.42 22.04
CA LEU A 307 9.66 8.60 21.38
C LEU A 307 10.40 8.26 20.09
N ALA A 308 11.18 7.18 20.07
CA ALA A 308 11.84 6.71 18.86
C ALA A 308 10.84 6.35 17.75
N ARG A 309 9.74 5.68 18.12
CA ARG A 309 8.63 5.35 17.22
C ARG A 309 7.94 6.59 16.67
N LEU A 310 7.64 7.57 17.53
CA LEU A 310 7.03 8.84 17.14
C LEU A 310 7.93 9.64 16.19
N ILE A 311 9.25 9.63 16.41
CA ILE A 311 10.22 10.27 15.51
C ILE A 311 10.20 9.62 14.13
N ASP A 312 10.21 8.29 14.07
CA ASP A 312 10.17 7.57 12.79
C ASP A 312 8.87 7.87 12.03
N LYS A 313 7.73 7.85 12.73
CA LYS A 313 6.42 8.20 12.18
C LYS A 313 6.38 9.64 11.69
N ALA A 314 6.89 10.60 12.46
CA ALA A 314 6.94 12.01 12.04
C ALA A 314 7.82 12.22 10.80
N ARG A 315 8.98 11.54 10.72
CA ARG A 315 9.84 11.55 9.52
C ARG A 315 9.11 10.97 8.31
N ALA A 316 8.39 9.86 8.49
CA ALA A 316 7.62 9.20 7.44
C ALA A 316 6.42 10.05 6.97
N THR A 317 5.66 10.65 7.90
CA THR A 317 4.58 11.60 7.59
C THR A 317 5.09 12.78 6.77
N SER A 318 6.30 13.29 7.07
CA SER A 318 6.88 14.42 6.32
C SER A 318 7.22 14.12 4.85
N LYS A 319 7.18 12.84 4.46
CA LYS A 319 7.55 12.33 3.14
C LYS A 319 6.45 11.46 2.51
N ASP A 320 5.23 11.50 3.04
CA ASP A 320 4.08 10.70 2.58
C ASP A 320 4.38 9.18 2.52
N SER A 321 5.20 8.69 3.46
CA SER A 321 5.70 7.32 3.53
C SER A 321 5.38 6.65 4.86
N LEU A 322 4.26 7.06 5.49
CA LEU A 322 3.77 6.55 6.78
C LEU A 322 3.28 5.10 6.70
N GLY A 323 3.00 4.56 5.51
CA GLY A 323 2.42 3.22 5.34
C GLY A 323 1.01 3.13 5.95
N GLU A 324 0.71 1.99 6.56
CA GLU A 324 -0.59 1.72 7.22
C GLU A 324 -0.67 2.24 8.66
N TYR A 325 0.33 3.00 9.12
CA TYR A 325 0.36 3.54 10.47
C TYR A 325 -0.47 4.83 10.60
N TRP A 326 -1.05 5.05 11.78
CA TRP A 326 -1.67 6.33 12.15
C TRP A 326 -0.68 7.26 12.84
N TYR A 327 -0.78 8.57 12.63
CA TYR A 327 0.13 9.56 13.25
C TYR A 327 -0.62 10.64 14.02
N GLY A 328 -0.05 11.08 15.13
CA GLY A 328 -0.51 12.28 15.82
C GLY A 328 -1.90 12.09 16.45
N GLU A 329 -2.87 12.91 16.03
CA GLU A 329 -4.21 12.88 16.62
C GLU A 329 -4.98 11.60 16.33
N ASP A 330 -4.64 10.89 15.25
CA ASP A 330 -5.28 9.62 14.87
C ASP A 330 -4.73 8.42 15.66
N SER A 331 -3.66 8.63 16.45
CA SER A 331 -3.06 7.59 17.30
C SER A 331 -3.15 7.97 18.78
N GLY A 332 -3.89 7.16 19.56
CA GLY A 332 -4.06 7.40 21.00
C GLY A 332 -2.75 7.47 21.79
N ILE A 333 -1.74 6.68 21.40
CA ILE A 333 -0.41 6.69 22.05
C ILE A 333 0.40 7.92 21.63
N ASP A 334 0.39 8.29 20.34
CA ASP A 334 1.06 9.51 19.87
C ASP A 334 0.49 10.74 20.57
N ARG A 335 -0.84 10.87 20.67
CA ARG A 335 -1.50 11.96 21.40
C ARG A 335 -1.01 12.08 22.84
N LYS A 336 -0.94 10.96 23.57
CA LYS A 336 -0.48 10.97 24.96
C LYS A 336 0.97 11.42 25.08
N LEU A 337 1.85 10.95 24.20
CA LEU A 337 3.24 11.39 24.20
C LEU A 337 3.38 12.87 23.80
N LEU A 338 2.65 13.32 22.78
CA LEU A 338 2.66 14.72 22.34
C LEU A 338 2.16 15.68 23.43
N VAL A 339 1.09 15.31 24.14
CA VAL A 339 0.58 16.05 25.31
C VAL A 339 1.63 16.08 26.43
N PHE A 340 2.27 14.94 26.73
CA PHE A 340 3.34 14.88 27.72
C PHE A 340 4.47 15.83 27.36
N LEU A 341 4.90 15.85 26.09
CA LEU A 341 5.95 16.74 25.58
C LEU A 341 5.51 18.21 25.45
N GLY A 342 4.19 18.49 25.42
CA GLY A 342 3.64 19.83 25.24
C GLY A 342 3.81 20.36 23.81
N ILE A 343 3.74 19.49 22.80
CA ILE A 343 3.99 19.80 21.39
C ILE A 343 2.82 19.26 20.54
N SER A 344 2.36 20.01 19.53
CA SER A 344 1.35 19.50 18.59
C SER A 344 1.97 18.56 17.56
N ALA A 345 1.16 17.63 17.03
CA ALA A 345 1.60 16.68 16.00
C ALA A 345 2.25 17.38 14.79
N GLN A 346 1.64 18.47 14.30
CA GLN A 346 2.15 19.23 13.17
C GLN A 346 3.49 19.91 13.47
N ASN A 347 3.62 20.54 14.65
CA ASN A 347 4.89 21.15 15.05
C ASN A 347 6.00 20.11 15.16
N PHE A 348 5.68 18.89 15.62
CA PHE A 348 6.65 17.80 15.71
C PHE A 348 7.13 17.33 14.32
N VAL A 349 6.24 17.23 13.31
CA VAL A 349 6.62 16.96 11.92
C VAL A 349 7.54 18.06 11.36
N ASP A 350 7.18 19.33 11.57
CA ASP A 350 7.95 20.45 11.03
C ASP A 350 9.37 20.52 11.62
N VAL A 351 9.53 20.11 12.88
CA VAL A 351 10.84 19.99 13.53
C VAL A 351 11.71 18.92 12.86
N MET A 352 11.14 17.80 12.40
CA MET A 352 11.93 16.74 11.72
C MET A 352 12.68 17.26 10.48
N LYS A 353 12.22 18.34 9.85
CA LYS A 353 12.89 18.99 8.71
C LYS A 353 14.20 19.69 9.11
N SER A 354 14.32 20.12 10.37
CA SER A 354 15.46 20.88 10.89
C SER A 354 16.42 20.04 11.74
N TYR A 355 15.96 18.90 12.26
CA TYR A 355 16.72 18.05 13.18
C TYR A 355 16.80 16.60 12.63
N PRO A 356 17.79 16.33 11.74
CA PRO A 356 17.82 15.09 10.97
C PRO A 356 18.23 13.86 11.80
N THR A 357 18.89 14.03 12.94
CA THR A 357 19.32 12.92 13.81
C THR A 357 18.53 12.85 15.11
N ASP A 358 18.51 11.68 15.75
CA ASP A 358 17.86 11.52 17.05
C ASP A 358 18.51 12.37 18.15
N ALA A 359 19.83 12.57 18.06
CA ALA A 359 20.58 13.45 18.94
C ALA A 359 20.12 14.92 18.78
N ASP A 360 19.88 15.36 17.54
CA ASP A 360 19.37 16.70 17.25
C ASP A 360 17.96 16.89 17.82
N VAL A 361 17.08 15.89 17.66
CA VAL A 361 15.70 15.94 18.17
C VAL A 361 15.68 16.00 19.71
N ILE A 362 16.44 15.16 20.41
CA ILE A 362 16.44 15.17 21.88
C ILE A 362 17.07 16.45 22.43
N ASN A 363 18.12 16.97 21.78
CA ASN A 363 18.71 18.26 22.15
C ASN A 363 17.69 19.40 22.00
N TRP A 364 16.92 19.40 20.92
CA TRP A 364 15.85 20.37 20.71
C TRP A 364 14.74 20.24 21.76
N LEU A 365 14.27 19.02 22.06
CA LEU A 365 13.26 18.78 23.09
C LEU A 365 13.69 19.34 24.46
N ASN A 366 14.97 19.15 24.80
CA ASN A 366 15.55 19.69 26.03
C ASN A 366 15.57 21.23 26.09
N THR A 367 15.37 21.94 24.97
CA THR A 367 15.20 23.41 24.97
C THR A 367 13.76 23.86 25.20
N LYS A 368 12.77 22.97 24.99
CA LYS A 368 11.34 23.30 25.05
C LYS A 368 10.76 23.04 26.42
N ASN A 369 10.99 21.84 26.95
CA ASN A 369 10.50 21.45 28.27
C ASN A 369 11.31 20.25 28.77
N ILE A 370 12.22 20.50 29.71
CA ILE A 370 13.02 19.41 30.30
C ILE A 370 12.13 18.63 31.25
N LYS A 371 11.88 17.36 30.93
CA LYS A 371 11.19 16.43 31.82
C LYS A 371 12.15 15.89 32.86
N THR A 372 11.69 15.87 34.11
CA THR A 372 12.43 15.22 35.20
C THR A 372 12.44 13.71 34.99
N LYS A 373 13.42 13.02 35.59
CA LYS A 373 13.49 11.56 35.55
C LYS A 373 12.24 10.90 36.15
N THR A 374 11.62 11.52 37.14
CA THR A 374 10.38 11.04 37.76
C THR A 374 9.21 11.17 36.78
N GLU A 375 9.02 12.32 36.14
CA GLU A 375 7.97 12.50 35.13
C GLU A 375 8.11 11.52 33.96
N ILE A 376 9.34 11.29 33.48
CA ILE A 376 9.61 10.31 32.41
C ILE A 376 9.25 8.89 32.88
N LYS A 377 9.65 8.52 34.10
CA LYS A 377 9.33 7.21 34.67
C LYS A 377 7.82 7.02 34.78
N ASP A 378 7.11 7.99 35.36
CA ASP A 378 5.66 7.93 35.56
C ASP A 378 4.92 7.85 34.21
N HIS A 379 5.37 8.63 33.22
CA HIS A 379 4.83 8.57 31.86
C HIS A 379 5.06 7.21 31.20
N ASN A 380 6.28 6.68 31.29
CA ASN A 380 6.61 5.38 30.72
C ASN A 380 5.76 4.28 31.36
N GLU A 381 5.64 4.26 32.70
CA GLU A 381 4.80 3.30 33.42
C GLU A 381 3.31 3.42 33.03
N GLU A 382 2.80 4.64 32.83
CA GLU A 382 1.41 4.85 32.39
C GLU A 382 1.16 4.29 30.98
N ILE A 383 2.00 4.67 29.99
CA ILE A 383 1.72 4.33 28.59
C ILE A 383 1.97 2.86 28.26
N THR A 384 2.98 2.22 28.88
CA THR A 384 3.26 0.79 28.62
C THR A 384 2.18 -0.12 29.18
N ASN A 385 1.45 0.31 30.21
CA ASN A 385 0.39 -0.46 30.85
C ASN A 385 -1.01 -0.06 30.33
N MET A 386 -1.09 0.60 29.17
CA MET A 386 -2.36 1.06 28.63
C MET A 386 -3.20 -0.11 28.11
N ALA A 387 -4.17 -0.53 28.91
CA ALA A 387 -5.14 -1.55 28.56
C ALA A 387 -6.49 -0.92 28.15
N PRO A 388 -7.36 -1.67 27.44
CA PRO A 388 -8.74 -1.26 27.19
C PRO A 388 -9.50 -0.86 28.46
N THR A 389 -10.13 0.31 28.43
CA THR A 389 -10.95 0.84 29.53
C THR A 389 -12.45 0.85 29.23
N THR A 390 -12.82 0.67 27.97
CA THR A 390 -14.21 0.61 27.50
C THR A 390 -14.48 -0.72 26.82
N GLU A 391 -15.77 -1.08 26.71
CA GLU A 391 -16.16 -2.30 26.01
C GLU A 391 -15.75 -2.28 24.53
N GLY A 392 -15.94 -1.14 23.85
CA GLY A 392 -15.51 -1.00 22.46
C GLY A 392 -14.00 -1.19 22.28
N GLN A 393 -13.18 -0.71 23.22
CA GLN A 393 -11.73 -0.93 23.19
C GLN A 393 -11.36 -2.40 23.43
N ARG A 394 -12.08 -3.10 24.30
CA ARG A 394 -11.86 -4.55 24.54
C ARG A 394 -12.19 -5.35 23.28
N ILE A 395 -13.35 -5.11 22.70
CA ILE A 395 -13.78 -5.75 21.45
C ILE A 395 -12.78 -5.46 20.33
N PHE A 396 -12.30 -4.21 20.21
CA PHE A 396 -11.27 -3.85 19.23
C PHE A 396 -9.97 -4.64 19.44
N LEU A 397 -9.44 -4.67 20.67
CA LEU A 397 -8.21 -5.40 20.97
C LEU A 397 -8.38 -6.90 20.67
N GLU A 398 -9.45 -7.52 21.19
CA GLU A 398 -9.73 -8.95 20.98
C GLU A 398 -9.92 -9.29 19.50
N LYS A 399 -10.69 -8.49 18.76
CA LYS A 399 -10.90 -8.68 17.32
C LYS A 399 -9.59 -8.58 16.55
N THR A 400 -8.75 -7.60 16.89
CA THR A 400 -7.47 -7.36 16.21
C THR A 400 -6.45 -8.45 16.53
N VAL A 401 -6.29 -8.84 17.80
CA VAL A 401 -5.42 -9.95 18.21
C VAL A 401 -5.86 -11.25 17.54
N ASN A 402 -7.16 -11.57 17.56
CA ASN A 402 -7.65 -12.79 16.92
C ASN A 402 -7.43 -12.81 15.40
N LYS A 403 -7.52 -11.65 14.74
CA LYS A 403 -7.22 -11.49 13.32
C LYS A 403 -5.74 -11.70 13.01
N LEU A 404 -4.84 -11.24 13.88
CA LEU A 404 -3.39 -11.31 13.70
C LEU A 404 -2.80 -12.67 14.12
N ASP A 405 -3.14 -13.13 15.32
CA ASP A 405 -2.72 -14.42 15.87
C ASP A 405 -3.62 -14.79 17.07
N SER A 406 -4.66 -15.59 16.82
CA SER A 406 -5.62 -16.04 17.85
C SER A 406 -4.99 -16.86 18.99
N ARG A 407 -3.72 -17.26 18.88
CA ARG A 407 -2.98 -17.96 19.95
C ARG A 407 -2.37 -17.00 20.96
N ARG A 408 -2.28 -15.70 20.65
CA ARG A 408 -1.67 -14.67 21.51
C ARG A 408 -2.65 -14.15 22.56
N THR A 409 -3.07 -15.03 23.45
CA THR A 409 -3.97 -14.68 24.57
C THR A 409 -3.28 -13.87 25.68
N ASP A 410 -1.98 -13.63 25.55
CA ASP A 410 -1.14 -12.85 26.47
C ASP A 410 -1.17 -11.33 26.19
N ILE A 411 -1.77 -10.90 25.08
CA ILE A 411 -1.81 -9.49 24.68
C ILE A 411 -2.93 -8.76 25.43
N GLU A 412 -2.56 -7.98 26.44
CA GLU A 412 -3.52 -7.24 27.28
C GLU A 412 -3.42 -5.71 27.12
N THR A 413 -2.32 -5.21 26.51
CA THR A 413 -2.07 -3.78 26.34
C THR A 413 -2.03 -3.37 24.86
N PHE A 414 -2.30 -2.09 24.59
CA PHE A 414 -2.12 -1.55 23.24
C PHE A 414 -0.64 -1.53 22.79
N PHE A 415 0.31 -1.55 23.73
CA PHE A 415 1.73 -1.65 23.42
C PHE A 415 2.10 -3.03 22.90
N ASP A 416 1.61 -4.07 23.57
CA ASP A 416 1.80 -5.45 23.13
C ASP A 416 1.11 -5.70 21.78
N LEU A 417 -0.07 -5.10 21.57
CA LEU A 417 -0.75 -5.11 20.27
C LEU A 417 0.13 -4.50 19.18
N MET A 418 0.73 -3.31 19.39
CA MET A 418 1.60 -2.68 18.39
C MET A 418 2.80 -3.55 18.04
N VAL A 419 3.38 -4.28 19.01
CA VAL A 419 4.49 -5.20 18.76
C VAL A 419 4.01 -6.39 17.92
N LEU A 420 2.84 -6.96 18.23
CA LEU A 420 2.25 -8.04 17.44
C LEU A 420 1.91 -7.59 16.02
N GLU A 421 1.35 -6.39 15.85
CA GLU A 421 1.05 -5.79 14.56
C GLU A 421 2.31 -5.64 13.70
N ASP A 422 3.39 -5.10 14.27
CA ASP A 422 4.69 -4.98 13.59
C ASP A 422 5.25 -6.38 13.23
N GLU A 423 5.19 -7.36 14.15
CA GLU A 423 5.65 -8.73 13.91
C GLU A 423 4.92 -9.36 12.72
N LYS A 424 3.58 -9.26 12.68
CA LYS A 424 2.77 -9.88 11.61
C LYS A 424 2.85 -9.14 10.29
N SER A 425 2.86 -7.82 10.32
CA SER A 425 2.96 -6.99 9.10
C SER A 425 4.29 -7.21 8.38
N PHE A 426 5.34 -7.50 9.15
CA PHE A 426 6.70 -7.68 8.64
C PHE A 426 7.25 -9.09 8.95
N GLU A 427 6.42 -10.13 9.02
CA GLU A 427 6.84 -11.50 9.41
C GLU A 427 7.91 -12.10 8.47
N TYR A 428 8.04 -11.56 7.26
CA TYR A 428 9.06 -11.95 6.29
C TYR A 428 10.39 -11.20 6.46
N TRP A 429 10.43 -10.17 7.31
CA TRP A 429 11.64 -9.50 7.76
C TRP A 429 12.29 -10.26 8.92
N ASN A 430 13.61 -10.11 9.08
CA ASN A 430 14.24 -10.36 10.38
C ASN A 430 14.05 -9.09 11.22
N VAL A 431 12.86 -8.89 11.80
CA VAL A 431 12.60 -7.77 12.73
C VAL A 431 13.29 -8.04 14.06
#